data_AF-A0A1I6PM38-F1
#
_entry.id   AF-A0A1I6PM38-F1
#
_cell.length_a   1.000
_cell.length_b   1.000
_cell.length_c   1.000
_cell.angle_alpha   90.00
_cell.angle_beta   90.00
_cell.angle_gamma   90.00
#
_symmetry.space_group_name_H-M   'P 1'
#
loop_
_entity.id
_entity.type
_entity.pdbx_description
1 polymer ?
#
loop_
_entity_poly.entity_id
_entity_poly.type
_entity_poly.pdbx_seq_one_letter_code
_entity_poly.pdbx_strand_id
1 'polypeptide(L)'
;MGLLTGILFTGLLFIAATVQASHYSADSLLLYFKQVEEATFLHQGVWDKDIYGPILLVDTSTREVYANLPDAEGALKFDKGVYKGILPKEVTFSNTDIQWSGTHWAMVTLPLSANEHDRVDLMTHELFHVAQPSLGFRNRREENNHLDIREGRIYLRLEMAALEAALKARRFNRAEDHLRNALIFRKYRQMLYRGSETTENSLELLEGLATYTGQIMSGRNKWQWREYLIRRIEQFEKVPSFVRSFAYETVPVYGFFLYQKDNHWNKKVDGETQFTEFFSEAFGVDRRILLQSYVKQVAEDYRGRTIADEESKREVSNNLVLDMYREKFFEEPRLEIRLEEMNMAFNPQNLIPLDEDEGTVYPTITLSDNWGILTVEEGGALLRNDWRWVIVSEPLEITGKRIVGEGWVIELNEGYEVNRNSQGDYQILKKTTVKPPPDKEDSFY
;
A
#
# COMPACT_ATOMS: atom_id res chain seq x y z
N MET A 1 40.75 -18.16 -71.44
CA MET A 1 39.52 -18.94 -71.69
C MET A 1 39.42 -19.96 -70.56
N GLY A 2 38.42 -20.02 -69.68
CA GLY A 2 37.19 -19.26 -69.46
C GLY A 2 36.92 -19.20 -67.93
N LEU A 3 36.30 -18.12 -67.47
CA LEU A 3 34.90 -18.05 -67.00
C LEU A 3 34.69 -18.38 -65.51
N LEU A 4 34.52 -17.30 -64.75
CA LEU A 4 33.61 -17.07 -63.61
C LEU A 4 32.67 -18.21 -63.20
N THR A 5 32.59 -18.45 -61.88
CA THR A 5 31.32 -18.39 -61.10
C THR A 5 31.66 -18.29 -59.61
N GLY A 6 31.26 -17.18 -58.98
CA GLY A 6 31.19 -17.07 -57.53
C GLY A 6 29.90 -17.69 -56.99
N ILE A 7 29.96 -18.20 -55.76
CA ILE A 7 28.77 -18.44 -54.92
C ILE A 7 29.09 -17.84 -53.55
N LEU A 8 28.41 -16.73 -53.24
CA LEU A 8 28.24 -16.20 -51.90
C LEU A 8 27.56 -17.27 -51.04
N PHE A 9 28.15 -17.61 -49.90
CA PHE A 9 27.42 -18.28 -48.82
C PHE A 9 26.79 -17.22 -47.91
N THR A 10 25.61 -16.74 -48.30
CA THR A 10 24.69 -16.05 -47.40
C THR A 10 23.85 -17.12 -46.69
N GLY A 11 24.29 -17.53 -45.50
CA GLY A 11 23.60 -18.51 -44.65
C GLY A 11 23.11 -17.88 -43.36
N LEU A 12 21.84 -17.47 -43.37
CA LEU A 12 20.99 -17.00 -42.28
C LEU A 12 21.46 -17.35 -40.85
N LEU A 13 21.80 -16.32 -40.07
CA LEU A 13 21.65 -16.33 -38.62
C LEU A 13 20.15 -16.28 -38.30
N PHE A 14 19.56 -17.45 -38.04
CA PHE A 14 18.30 -17.51 -37.30
C PHE A 14 18.59 -17.03 -35.88
N ILE A 15 18.28 -15.77 -35.58
CA ILE A 15 18.04 -15.35 -34.20
C ILE A 15 16.76 -16.07 -33.80
N ALA A 16 16.91 -17.21 -33.15
CA ALA A 16 15.82 -17.85 -32.44
C ALA A 16 15.40 -16.86 -31.33
N ALA A 17 14.36 -16.08 -31.59
CA ALA A 17 13.61 -15.45 -30.52
C ALA A 17 13.04 -16.59 -29.70
N THR A 18 13.67 -16.89 -28.56
CA THR A 18 13.07 -17.72 -27.53
C THR A 18 11.83 -16.97 -27.06
N VAL A 19 10.67 -17.35 -27.59
CA VAL A 19 9.39 -17.00 -26.99
C VAL A 19 9.39 -17.68 -25.63
N GLN A 20 9.75 -16.92 -24.59
CA GLN A 20 9.57 -17.36 -23.22
C GLN A 20 8.07 -17.59 -23.07
N ALA A 21 7.67 -18.85 -22.91
CA ALA A 21 6.27 -19.17 -22.68
C ALA A 21 5.81 -18.39 -21.44
N SER A 22 4.65 -17.74 -21.52
CA SER A 22 4.07 -17.06 -20.36
C SER A 22 4.01 -18.05 -19.20
N HIS A 23 4.57 -17.69 -18.05
CA HIS A 23 4.58 -18.56 -16.87
C HIS A 23 3.15 -18.92 -16.41
N TYR A 24 2.17 -18.12 -16.80
CA TYR A 24 0.76 -18.29 -16.47
C TYR A 24 -0.03 -18.78 -17.69
N SER A 25 -0.85 -19.83 -17.48
CA SER A 25 -1.76 -20.32 -18.52
C SER A 25 -2.97 -19.41 -18.65
N ALA A 26 -3.47 -19.22 -19.88
CA ALA A 26 -4.68 -18.43 -20.13
C ALA A 26 -5.89 -18.99 -19.36
N ASP A 27 -6.01 -20.31 -19.26
CA ASP A 27 -7.09 -20.97 -18.52
C ASP A 27 -7.08 -20.62 -17.02
N SER A 28 -5.89 -20.55 -16.40
CA SER A 28 -5.76 -20.14 -15.00
C SER A 28 -6.17 -18.68 -14.79
N LEU A 29 -5.73 -17.78 -15.67
CA LEU A 29 -6.07 -16.36 -15.58
C LEU A 29 -7.57 -16.13 -15.77
N LEU A 30 -8.17 -16.78 -16.77
CA LEU A 30 -9.62 -16.75 -17.01
C LEU A 30 -10.41 -17.31 -15.83
N LEU A 31 -9.93 -18.39 -15.20
CA LEU A 31 -10.55 -18.91 -13.99
C LEU A 31 -10.54 -17.87 -12.86
N TYR A 32 -9.42 -17.17 -12.64
CA TYR A 32 -9.34 -16.14 -11.60
C TYR A 32 -10.32 -15.00 -11.86
N PHE A 33 -10.39 -14.48 -13.08
CA PHE A 33 -11.34 -13.43 -13.44
C PHE A 33 -12.79 -13.87 -13.27
N LYS A 34 -13.11 -15.11 -13.66
CA LYS A 34 -14.45 -15.67 -13.51
C LYS A 34 -14.85 -15.87 -12.04
N GLN A 35 -13.95 -16.35 -11.20
CA GLN A 35 -14.20 -16.50 -9.77
C GLN A 35 -14.56 -15.16 -9.11
N VAL A 36 -13.86 -14.10 -9.50
CA VAL A 36 -14.13 -12.74 -8.99
C VAL A 36 -15.43 -12.18 -9.54
N GLU A 37 -15.71 -12.36 -10.84
CA GLU A 37 -16.99 -11.95 -11.45
C GLU A 37 -18.19 -12.61 -10.75
N GLU A 38 -18.13 -13.92 -10.51
CA GLU A 38 -19.18 -14.65 -9.79
C GLU A 38 -19.31 -14.14 -8.35
N ALA A 39 -18.19 -13.91 -7.66
CA ALA A 39 -18.18 -13.44 -6.29
C ALA A 39 -18.81 -12.04 -6.13
N THR A 40 -18.45 -11.06 -6.96
CA THR A 40 -19.00 -9.71 -6.87
C THR A 40 -20.48 -9.69 -7.26
N PHE A 41 -20.88 -10.46 -8.27
CA PHE A 41 -22.29 -10.56 -8.69
C PHE A 41 -23.18 -11.14 -7.57
N LEU A 42 -22.73 -12.22 -6.91
CA LEU A 42 -23.45 -12.84 -5.79
C LEU A 42 -23.58 -11.90 -4.58
N HIS A 43 -22.64 -10.96 -4.41
CA HIS A 43 -22.58 -10.05 -3.27
C HIS A 43 -22.89 -8.59 -3.64
N GLN A 44 -23.50 -8.32 -4.80
CA GLN A 44 -23.85 -6.95 -5.23
C GLN A 44 -24.73 -6.21 -4.20
N GLY A 45 -25.51 -6.96 -3.40
CA GLY A 45 -26.34 -6.41 -2.34
C GLY A 45 -25.56 -5.88 -1.13
N VAL A 46 -24.25 -6.12 -1.02
CA VAL A 46 -23.40 -5.52 0.02
C VAL A 46 -23.42 -4.01 -0.17
N TRP A 47 -23.06 -3.51 -1.35
CA TRP A 47 -22.98 -2.06 -1.64
C TRP A 47 -24.09 -1.54 -2.56
N ASP A 48 -25.13 -2.34 -2.80
CA ASP A 48 -26.17 -2.09 -3.81
C ASP A 48 -25.60 -1.77 -5.20
N LYS A 49 -24.46 -2.42 -5.49
CA LYS A 49 -23.66 -2.26 -6.69
C LYS A 49 -22.81 -3.51 -6.92
N ASP A 50 -22.80 -4.00 -8.15
CA ASP A 50 -21.78 -4.93 -8.60
C ASP A 50 -20.46 -4.16 -8.83
N ILE A 51 -19.43 -4.53 -8.08
CA ILE A 51 -18.11 -3.89 -8.13
C ILE A 51 -17.17 -4.55 -9.14
N TYR A 52 -17.63 -5.55 -9.91
CA TYR A 52 -16.82 -6.13 -10.97
C TYR A 52 -16.39 -5.03 -11.97
N GLY A 53 -15.12 -5.01 -12.30
CA GLY A 53 -14.53 -3.94 -13.09
C GLY A 53 -13.20 -4.33 -13.72
N PRO A 54 -12.44 -3.35 -14.24
CA PRO A 54 -11.14 -3.59 -14.85
C PRO A 54 -10.12 -4.12 -13.83
N ILE A 55 -9.53 -5.28 -14.11
CA ILE A 55 -8.49 -5.93 -13.30
C ILE A 55 -7.22 -6.06 -14.15
N LEU A 56 -6.08 -5.69 -13.58
CA LEU A 56 -4.77 -5.80 -14.20
C LEU A 56 -3.85 -6.66 -13.33
N LEU A 57 -3.58 -7.89 -13.77
CA LEU A 57 -2.63 -8.79 -13.11
C LEU A 57 -1.23 -8.55 -13.64
N VAL A 58 -0.25 -8.34 -12.76
CA VAL A 58 1.13 -7.98 -13.14
C VAL A 58 2.12 -9.03 -12.67
N ASP A 59 2.88 -9.61 -13.60
CA ASP A 59 4.08 -10.37 -13.25
C ASP A 59 5.20 -9.39 -12.89
N THR A 60 5.61 -9.40 -11.62
CA THR A 60 6.61 -8.45 -11.08
C THR A 60 8.01 -8.68 -11.64
N SER A 61 8.30 -9.88 -12.15
CA SER A 61 9.61 -10.24 -12.69
C SER A 61 9.79 -9.84 -14.16
N THR A 62 8.72 -9.96 -14.95
CA THR A 62 8.75 -9.70 -16.41
C THR A 62 8.05 -8.41 -16.81
N ARG A 63 7.24 -7.83 -15.91
CA ARG A 63 6.29 -6.74 -16.18
C ARG A 63 5.22 -7.09 -17.22
N GLU A 64 5.06 -8.37 -17.56
CA GLU A 64 3.93 -8.83 -18.36
C GLU A 64 2.65 -8.61 -17.58
N VAL A 65 1.63 -8.07 -18.26
CA VAL A 65 0.32 -7.82 -17.65
C VAL A 65 -0.77 -8.61 -18.34
N TYR A 66 -1.77 -9.00 -17.56
CA TYR A 66 -2.94 -9.74 -18.00
C TYR A 66 -4.20 -9.08 -17.46
N ALA A 67 -5.14 -8.73 -18.34
CA ALA A 67 -6.37 -8.05 -17.96
C ALA A 67 -7.63 -8.77 -18.44
N ASN A 68 -8.73 -8.56 -17.72
CA ASN A 68 -10.05 -9.05 -18.07
C ASN A 68 -10.76 -8.19 -19.14
N LEU A 69 -10.34 -6.93 -19.29
CA LEU A 69 -10.90 -5.95 -20.22
C LEU A 69 -9.80 -5.33 -21.09
N PRO A 70 -10.14 -4.74 -22.27
CA PRO A 70 -9.20 -3.91 -23.01
C PRO A 70 -8.94 -2.60 -22.25
N ASP A 71 -7.78 -2.01 -22.48
CA ASP A 71 -7.53 -0.61 -22.11
C ASP A 71 -8.08 0.35 -23.18
N ALA A 72 -8.27 1.62 -22.80
CA ALA A 72 -8.88 2.62 -23.67
C ALA A 72 -7.94 3.12 -24.79
N GLU A 73 -6.63 3.01 -24.60
CA GLU A 73 -5.61 3.53 -25.53
C GLU A 73 -4.98 2.43 -26.41
N GLY A 74 -5.38 1.16 -26.23
CA GLY A 74 -4.99 0.03 -27.07
C GLY A 74 -3.59 -0.53 -26.80
N ALA A 75 -3.03 -0.29 -25.61
CA ALA A 75 -1.76 -0.85 -25.15
C ALA A 75 -1.81 -2.37 -25.00
N LEU A 76 -2.96 -2.93 -24.63
CA LEU A 76 -3.19 -4.35 -24.44
C LEU A 76 -3.72 -5.00 -25.73
N LYS A 77 -3.27 -6.24 -25.98
CA LYS A 77 -3.68 -7.06 -27.12
C LYS A 77 -4.40 -8.31 -26.64
N PHE A 78 -5.53 -8.61 -27.27
CA PHE A 78 -6.32 -9.79 -26.95
C PHE A 78 -5.61 -11.07 -27.43
N ASP A 79 -5.41 -12.03 -26.53
CA ASP A 79 -4.85 -13.34 -26.80
C ASP A 79 -5.53 -14.38 -25.90
N LYS A 80 -6.17 -15.39 -26.52
CA LYS A 80 -6.79 -16.54 -25.83
C LYS A 80 -7.72 -16.15 -24.66
N GLY A 81 -8.57 -15.14 -24.85
CA GLY A 81 -9.57 -14.74 -23.86
C GLY A 81 -9.10 -13.69 -22.85
N VAL A 82 -7.80 -13.37 -22.82
CA VAL A 82 -7.23 -12.35 -21.92
C VAL A 82 -6.55 -11.25 -22.72
N TYR A 83 -6.48 -10.05 -22.15
CA TYR A 83 -5.74 -8.94 -22.73
C TYR A 83 -4.33 -8.91 -22.15
N LYS A 84 -3.31 -8.84 -23.02
CA LYS A 84 -1.89 -8.93 -22.63
C LYS A 84 -1.11 -7.70 -23.07
N GLY A 85 -0.10 -7.36 -22.29
CA GLY A 85 0.85 -6.30 -22.63
C GLY A 85 2.08 -6.34 -21.73
N ILE A 86 2.89 -5.28 -21.81
CA ILE A 86 4.02 -5.06 -20.92
C ILE A 86 3.81 -3.72 -20.24
N LEU A 87 3.88 -3.69 -18.91
CA LEU A 87 3.77 -2.46 -18.14
C LEU A 87 5.03 -1.60 -18.36
N PRO A 88 4.92 -0.35 -18.83
CA PRO A 88 6.07 0.54 -19.02
C PRO A 88 6.87 0.72 -17.74
N LYS A 89 8.19 0.87 -17.81
CA LYS A 89 9.07 0.88 -16.62
C LYS A 89 8.71 1.97 -15.61
N GLU A 90 8.18 3.07 -16.11
CA GLU A 90 7.81 4.28 -15.38
C GLU A 90 6.56 4.08 -14.52
N VAL A 91 5.78 3.04 -14.79
CA VAL A 91 4.60 2.68 -13.99
C VAL A 91 5.03 1.70 -12.90
N THR A 92 4.96 2.10 -11.64
CA THR A 92 5.22 1.17 -10.52
C THR A 92 4.12 0.11 -10.42
N PHE A 93 4.41 -1.00 -9.73
CA PHE A 93 3.42 -2.04 -9.48
C PHE A 93 3.30 -2.35 -7.98
N SER A 94 2.06 -2.44 -7.51
CA SER A 94 1.67 -2.89 -6.18
C SER A 94 0.20 -3.34 -6.23
N ASN A 95 -0.27 -4.02 -5.19
CA ASN A 95 -1.70 -4.26 -5.04
C ASN A 95 -2.35 -2.93 -4.63
N THR A 96 -3.08 -2.31 -5.55
CA THR A 96 -3.75 -1.01 -5.37
C THR A 96 -4.62 -0.70 -6.59
N ASP A 97 -5.34 0.43 -6.57
CA ASP A 97 -5.96 1.00 -7.76
C ASP A 97 -5.00 1.92 -8.55
N ILE A 98 -5.06 1.89 -9.88
CA ILE A 98 -4.19 2.72 -10.74
C ILE A 98 -4.92 3.26 -11.97
N GLN A 99 -4.61 4.49 -12.37
CA GLN A 99 -4.98 5.02 -13.69
C GLN A 99 -3.86 4.69 -14.69
N TRP A 100 -4.13 3.85 -15.68
CA TRP A 100 -3.17 3.51 -16.73
C TRP A 100 -3.84 3.23 -18.08
N SER A 101 -3.25 3.76 -19.15
CA SER A 101 -3.73 3.57 -20.54
C SER A 101 -5.21 3.93 -20.72
N GLY A 102 -5.59 5.08 -20.14
CA GLY A 102 -6.95 5.61 -20.14
C GLY A 102 -7.98 4.81 -19.32
N THR A 103 -7.58 3.84 -18.50
CA THR A 103 -8.49 3.00 -17.69
C THR A 103 -8.08 2.98 -16.21
N HIS A 104 -9.07 2.93 -15.31
CA HIS A 104 -8.86 2.79 -13.86
C HIS A 104 -8.92 1.30 -13.50
N TRP A 105 -7.76 0.74 -13.14
CA TRP A 105 -7.57 -0.70 -12.91
C TRP A 105 -7.45 -1.01 -11.43
N ALA A 106 -8.01 -2.15 -11.02
CA ALA A 106 -7.57 -2.87 -9.83
C ALA A 106 -6.29 -3.63 -10.20
N MET A 107 -5.13 -3.14 -9.77
CA MET A 107 -3.85 -3.79 -10.01
C MET A 107 -3.59 -4.86 -8.96
N VAL A 108 -3.20 -6.06 -9.39
CA VAL A 108 -2.82 -7.15 -8.48
C VAL A 108 -1.55 -7.82 -8.98
N THR A 109 -0.59 -8.01 -8.08
CA THR A 109 0.68 -8.67 -8.38
C THR A 109 0.57 -10.20 -8.40
N LEU A 110 1.28 -10.83 -9.33
CA LEU A 110 1.40 -12.28 -9.47
C LEU A 110 2.66 -12.80 -8.76
N PRO A 111 2.69 -14.08 -8.31
CA PRO A 111 1.62 -15.08 -8.42
C PRO A 111 0.53 -14.90 -7.34
N LEU A 112 -0.73 -15.19 -7.71
CA LEU A 112 -1.82 -15.24 -6.74
C LEU A 112 -1.78 -16.51 -5.89
N SER A 113 -2.42 -16.46 -4.71
CA SER A 113 -2.56 -17.62 -3.81
C SER A 113 -3.19 -18.83 -4.52
N ALA A 114 -2.76 -20.05 -4.20
CA ALA A 114 -3.45 -21.26 -4.66
C ALA A 114 -4.84 -21.43 -4.02
N ASN A 115 -5.07 -20.80 -2.86
CA ASN A 115 -6.37 -20.80 -2.18
C ASN A 115 -7.35 -19.82 -2.85
N GLU A 116 -8.50 -20.32 -3.29
CA GLU A 116 -9.53 -19.51 -3.95
C GLU A 116 -10.05 -18.37 -3.08
N HIS A 117 -10.35 -18.62 -1.79
CA HIS A 117 -10.85 -17.60 -0.89
C HIS A 117 -9.86 -16.44 -0.78
N ASP A 118 -8.56 -16.75 -0.64
CA ASP A 118 -7.53 -15.71 -0.52
C ASP A 118 -7.34 -14.92 -1.82
N ARG A 119 -7.49 -15.57 -3.00
CA ARG A 119 -7.46 -14.86 -4.28
C ARG A 119 -8.64 -13.91 -4.45
N VAL A 120 -9.86 -14.41 -4.21
CA VAL A 120 -11.08 -13.63 -4.36
C VAL A 120 -11.08 -12.45 -3.38
N ASP A 121 -10.67 -12.69 -2.13
CA ASP A 121 -10.50 -11.66 -1.10
C ASP A 121 -9.60 -10.52 -1.58
N LEU A 122 -8.37 -10.84 -2.02
CA LEU A 122 -7.43 -9.85 -2.54
C LEU A 122 -7.98 -9.10 -3.76
N MET A 123 -8.49 -9.80 -4.77
CA MET A 123 -8.93 -9.16 -6.01
C MET A 123 -10.18 -8.29 -5.81
N THR A 124 -11.10 -8.69 -4.92
CA THR A 124 -12.28 -7.89 -4.59
C THR A 124 -11.96 -6.72 -3.66
N HIS A 125 -10.95 -6.84 -2.79
CA HIS A 125 -10.36 -5.72 -2.07
C HIS A 125 -9.87 -4.64 -3.04
N GLU A 126 -9.05 -5.01 -4.04
CA GLU A 126 -8.53 -4.04 -5.01
C GLU A 126 -9.63 -3.46 -5.92
N LEU A 127 -10.63 -4.26 -6.32
CA LEU A 127 -11.81 -3.74 -7.03
C LEU A 127 -12.61 -2.76 -6.19
N PHE A 128 -12.65 -2.93 -4.87
CA PHE A 128 -13.34 -1.98 -4.01
C PHE A 128 -12.65 -0.62 -4.00
N HIS A 129 -11.32 -0.54 -4.06
CA HIS A 129 -10.61 0.73 -4.23
C HIS A 129 -11.02 1.46 -5.51
N VAL A 130 -11.18 0.74 -6.62
CA VAL A 130 -11.73 1.30 -7.89
C VAL A 130 -13.18 1.79 -7.69
N ALA A 131 -13.99 1.06 -6.93
CA ALA A 131 -15.40 1.40 -6.71
C ALA A 131 -15.62 2.53 -5.69
N GLN A 132 -14.71 2.73 -4.73
CA GLN A 132 -14.85 3.66 -3.60
C GLN A 132 -15.30 5.08 -4.00
N PRO A 133 -14.69 5.74 -5.00
CA PRO A 133 -15.10 7.08 -5.42
C PRO A 133 -16.57 7.14 -5.86
N SER A 134 -17.04 6.11 -6.57
CA SER A 134 -18.42 6.04 -7.06
C SER A 134 -19.44 5.76 -5.95
N LEU A 135 -18.99 5.24 -4.81
CA LEU A 135 -19.78 5.04 -3.60
C LEU A 135 -19.72 6.26 -2.66
N GLY A 136 -19.03 7.33 -3.06
CA GLY A 136 -18.94 8.59 -2.30
C GLY A 136 -17.80 8.64 -1.27
N PHE A 137 -16.94 7.63 -1.21
CA PHE A 137 -15.77 7.64 -0.33
C PHE A 137 -14.65 8.51 -0.92
N ARG A 138 -14.31 9.60 -0.23
CA ARG A 138 -13.22 10.52 -0.60
C ARG A 138 -12.05 10.31 0.35
N ASN A 139 -11.16 9.40 -0.02
CA ASN A 139 -10.11 8.96 0.88
C ASN A 139 -8.98 10.00 0.95
N ARG A 140 -8.57 10.34 2.18
CA ARG A 140 -7.36 11.11 2.44
C ARG A 140 -6.27 10.16 2.91
N ARG A 141 -5.05 10.37 2.41
CA ARG A 141 -3.88 9.60 2.84
C ARG A 141 -3.23 10.32 4.02
N GLU A 142 -3.87 10.20 5.17
CA GLU A 142 -3.32 10.72 6.43
C GLU A 142 -2.46 9.64 7.10
N GLU A 143 -1.41 10.06 7.80
CA GLU A 143 -0.53 9.15 8.54
C GLU A 143 -0.98 9.04 10.00
N ASN A 144 -0.83 7.86 10.59
CA ASN A 144 -1.19 7.58 11.98
C ASN A 144 0.06 7.38 12.83
N ASN A 145 0.94 8.37 12.86
CA ASN A 145 2.29 8.26 13.45
C ASN A 145 2.26 7.94 14.95
N HIS A 146 1.19 8.34 15.66
CA HIS A 146 0.95 7.96 17.05
C HIS A 146 0.86 6.44 17.26
N LEU A 147 0.51 5.68 16.22
CA LEU A 147 0.50 4.21 16.26
C LEU A 147 1.90 3.59 16.19
N ASP A 148 2.97 4.38 16.12
CA ASP A 148 4.34 3.92 16.39
C ASP A 148 4.96 4.51 17.66
N ILE A 149 4.21 5.34 18.39
CA ILE A 149 4.56 5.83 19.73
C ILE A 149 4.04 4.83 20.77
N ARG A 150 4.79 4.64 21.86
CA ARG A 150 4.54 3.59 22.87
C ARG A 150 3.09 3.52 23.35
N GLU A 151 2.50 4.62 23.84
CA GLU A 151 1.14 4.57 24.37
C GLU A 151 0.11 4.25 23.27
N GLY A 152 0.27 4.81 22.07
CA GLY A 152 -0.57 4.49 20.92
C GLY A 152 -0.53 3.01 20.56
N ARG A 153 0.67 2.41 20.51
CA ARG A 153 0.85 0.97 20.30
C ARG A 153 0.22 0.13 21.40
N ILE A 154 0.43 0.49 22.68
CA ILE A 154 -0.14 -0.25 23.82
C ILE A 154 -1.66 -0.34 23.70
N TYR A 155 -2.34 0.79 23.50
CA TYR A 155 -3.81 0.78 23.46
C TYR A 155 -4.38 0.18 22.18
N LEU A 156 -3.66 0.25 21.05
CA LEU A 156 -4.05 -0.49 19.85
C LEU A 156 -3.91 -2.00 20.05
N ARG A 157 -2.83 -2.47 20.68
CA ARG A 157 -2.64 -3.90 20.98
C ARG A 157 -3.67 -4.42 21.99
N LEU A 158 -4.06 -3.58 22.96
CA LEU A 158 -5.17 -3.88 23.87
C LEU A 158 -6.51 -3.97 23.13
N GLU A 159 -6.77 -3.07 22.18
CA GLU A 159 -7.91 -3.16 21.28
C GLU A 159 -7.91 -4.50 20.52
N MET A 160 -6.79 -4.87 19.90
CA MET A 160 -6.65 -6.13 19.16
C MET A 160 -6.85 -7.37 20.04
N ALA A 161 -6.28 -7.38 21.25
CA ALA A 161 -6.47 -8.47 22.21
C ALA A 161 -7.94 -8.62 22.64
N ALA A 162 -8.67 -7.50 22.78
CA ALA A 162 -10.10 -7.52 23.07
C ALA A 162 -10.93 -7.98 21.86
N LEU A 163 -10.58 -7.57 20.64
CA LEU A 163 -11.20 -8.06 19.40
C LEU A 163 -10.99 -9.58 19.21
N GLU A 164 -9.79 -10.08 19.49
CA GLU A 164 -9.48 -11.50 19.49
C GLU A 164 -10.31 -12.26 20.53
N ALA A 165 -10.42 -11.73 21.75
CA ALA A 165 -11.26 -12.32 22.80
C ALA A 165 -12.75 -12.35 22.39
N ALA A 166 -13.24 -11.31 21.70
CA ALA A 166 -14.58 -11.30 21.14
C ALA A 166 -14.76 -12.43 20.12
N LEU A 167 -13.81 -12.58 19.19
CA LEU A 167 -13.80 -13.67 18.21
C LEU A 167 -13.62 -15.05 18.85
N LYS A 168 -12.99 -15.19 20.02
CA LYS A 168 -12.84 -16.48 20.72
C LYS A 168 -14.01 -16.79 21.67
N ALA A 169 -14.88 -15.81 21.95
CA ALA A 169 -16.03 -15.99 22.83
C ALA A 169 -17.05 -17.01 22.29
N ARG A 170 -17.59 -17.84 23.19
CA ARG A 170 -18.59 -18.87 22.83
C ARG A 170 -20.02 -18.32 22.74
N ARG A 171 -20.30 -17.21 23.43
CA ARG A 171 -21.62 -16.58 23.50
C ARG A 171 -21.53 -15.15 22.99
N PHE A 172 -22.54 -14.72 22.23
CA PHE A 172 -22.56 -13.40 21.61
C PHE A 172 -22.54 -12.26 22.64
N ASN A 173 -23.25 -12.38 23.77
CA ASN A 173 -23.22 -11.38 24.83
C ASN A 173 -21.80 -11.19 25.41
N ARG A 174 -21.03 -12.27 25.56
CA ARG A 174 -19.62 -12.18 25.96
C ARG A 174 -18.74 -11.55 24.89
N ALA A 175 -19.04 -11.81 23.61
CA ALA A 175 -18.35 -11.13 22.52
C ALA A 175 -18.65 -9.62 22.54
N GLU A 176 -19.90 -9.21 22.79
CA GLU A 176 -20.25 -7.79 22.94
C GLU A 176 -19.54 -7.12 24.12
N ASP A 177 -19.36 -7.80 25.26
CA ASP A 177 -18.55 -7.28 26.38
C ASP A 177 -17.11 -6.97 25.92
N HIS A 178 -16.49 -7.89 25.17
CA HIS A 178 -15.13 -7.72 24.64
C HIS A 178 -15.06 -6.61 23.58
N LEU A 179 -16.07 -6.47 22.71
CA LEU A 179 -16.15 -5.39 21.72
C LEU A 179 -16.26 -4.01 22.39
N ARG A 180 -17.02 -3.90 23.48
CA ARG A 180 -17.08 -2.66 24.27
C ARG A 180 -15.73 -2.31 24.88
N ASN A 181 -15.00 -3.31 25.40
CA ASN A 181 -13.67 -3.09 25.95
C ASN A 181 -12.66 -2.69 24.86
N ALA A 182 -12.72 -3.29 23.68
CA ALA A 182 -11.92 -2.88 22.52
C ALA A 182 -12.12 -1.39 22.18
N LEU A 183 -13.39 -0.95 22.14
CA LEU A 183 -13.74 0.45 21.89
C LEU A 183 -13.35 1.39 23.04
N ILE A 184 -13.32 0.93 24.29
CA ILE A 184 -12.76 1.70 25.41
C ILE A 184 -11.27 1.98 25.19
N PHE A 185 -10.49 0.99 24.75
CA PHE A 185 -9.07 1.18 24.44
C PHE A 185 -8.86 2.12 23.25
N ARG A 186 -9.64 1.95 22.18
CA ARG A 186 -9.66 2.87 21.03
C ARG A 186 -9.94 4.30 21.45
N LYS A 187 -11.03 4.54 22.18
CA LYS A 187 -11.42 5.88 22.63
C LYS A 187 -10.37 6.50 23.55
N TYR A 188 -9.81 5.73 24.47
CA TYR A 188 -8.74 6.23 25.33
C TYR A 188 -7.49 6.60 24.53
N ARG A 189 -7.09 5.78 23.56
CA ARG A 189 -5.99 6.09 22.63
C ARG A 189 -6.24 7.40 21.87
N GLN A 190 -7.44 7.58 21.33
CA GLN A 190 -7.80 8.79 20.60
C GLN A 190 -7.85 10.04 21.51
N MET A 191 -8.18 9.88 22.79
CA MET A 191 -8.07 10.96 23.78
C MET A 191 -6.61 11.38 24.07
N LEU A 192 -5.65 10.46 23.98
CA LEU A 192 -4.22 10.77 24.17
C LEU A 192 -3.63 11.52 22.98
N TYR A 193 -4.10 11.23 21.77
CA TYR A 193 -3.59 11.78 20.52
C TYR A 193 -4.69 12.53 19.79
N ARG A 194 -4.90 13.81 20.14
CA ARG A 194 -5.98 14.61 19.55
C ARG A 194 -5.87 14.68 18.02
N GLY A 195 -6.97 14.44 17.31
CA GLY A 195 -7.00 14.42 15.84
C GLY A 195 -6.84 13.02 15.27
N SER A 196 -6.33 12.06 16.05
CA SER A 196 -6.19 10.67 15.61
C SER A 196 -7.52 10.00 15.28
N GLU A 197 -8.63 10.45 15.87
CA GLU A 197 -9.97 10.01 15.49
C GLU A 197 -10.31 10.30 14.03
N THR A 198 -9.70 11.33 13.43
CA THR A 198 -9.87 11.69 12.03
C THR A 198 -8.92 10.90 11.14
N THR A 199 -7.63 10.87 11.48
CA THR A 199 -6.59 10.20 10.69
C THR A 199 -6.80 8.69 10.64
N GLU A 200 -7.22 8.09 11.75
CA GLU A 200 -7.53 6.67 11.81
C GLU A 200 -8.78 6.34 11.01
N ASN A 201 -9.83 7.16 11.15
CA ASN A 201 -11.08 6.96 10.43
C ASN A 201 -10.86 7.05 8.91
N SER A 202 -9.99 7.95 8.45
CA SER A 202 -9.63 8.04 7.03
C SER A 202 -9.02 6.74 6.51
N LEU A 203 -8.13 6.11 7.28
CA LEU A 203 -7.54 4.83 6.89
C LEU A 203 -8.53 3.66 7.01
N GLU A 204 -9.41 3.68 8.02
CA GLU A 204 -10.48 2.69 8.17
C GLU A 204 -11.50 2.74 7.02
N LEU A 205 -11.84 3.94 6.53
CA LEU A 205 -12.68 4.13 5.34
C LEU A 205 -11.97 3.65 4.07
N LEU A 206 -10.67 3.95 3.93
CA LEU A 206 -9.86 3.56 2.78
C LEU A 206 -9.59 2.04 2.75
N GLU A 207 -8.86 1.52 3.73
CA GLU A 207 -8.34 0.15 3.76
C GLU A 207 -9.25 -0.81 4.51
N GLY A 208 -9.88 -0.33 5.59
CA GLY A 208 -10.73 -1.18 6.42
C GLY A 208 -11.98 -1.66 5.71
N LEU A 209 -12.68 -0.77 4.99
CA LEU A 209 -13.84 -1.13 4.17
C LEU A 209 -13.48 -1.98 2.96
N ALA A 210 -12.34 -1.71 2.31
CA ALA A 210 -11.82 -2.55 1.23
C ALA A 210 -11.57 -3.98 1.74
N THR A 211 -10.92 -4.10 2.91
CA THR A 211 -10.62 -5.40 3.52
C THR A 211 -11.89 -6.14 3.93
N TYR A 212 -12.86 -5.45 4.55
CA TYR A 212 -14.14 -6.06 4.89
C TYR A 212 -14.88 -6.55 3.62
N THR A 213 -14.87 -5.75 2.56
CA THR A 213 -15.50 -6.10 1.28
C THR A 213 -14.84 -7.32 0.64
N GLY A 214 -13.51 -7.37 0.63
CA GLY A 214 -12.76 -8.54 0.17
C GLY A 214 -13.17 -9.81 0.93
N GLN A 215 -13.18 -9.72 2.24
CA GLN A 215 -13.47 -10.85 3.10
C GLN A 215 -14.92 -11.34 2.99
N ILE A 216 -15.92 -10.44 2.95
CA ILE A 216 -17.33 -10.86 2.81
C ILE A 216 -17.59 -11.50 1.43
N MET A 217 -16.90 -11.04 0.38
CA MET A 217 -17.04 -11.58 -0.99
C MET A 217 -16.22 -12.85 -1.24
N SER A 218 -15.27 -13.18 -0.35
CA SER A 218 -14.35 -14.32 -0.52
C SER A 218 -15.01 -15.71 -0.56
N GLY A 219 -16.30 -15.83 -0.28
CA GLY A 219 -17.02 -17.10 -0.22
C GLY A 219 -16.72 -17.94 1.05
N ARG A 220 -15.97 -17.40 2.01
CA ARG A 220 -15.78 -18.06 3.32
C ARG A 220 -17.11 -18.09 4.07
N ASN A 221 -17.47 -19.25 4.61
CA ASN A 221 -18.60 -19.32 5.53
C ASN A 221 -18.26 -18.65 6.88
N LYS A 222 -19.27 -18.41 7.72
CA LYS A 222 -19.13 -17.74 9.03
C LYS A 222 -17.99 -18.29 9.89
N TRP A 223 -17.82 -19.61 9.95
CA TRP A 223 -16.79 -20.23 10.79
C TRP A 223 -15.40 -20.09 10.18
N GLN A 224 -15.28 -20.28 8.87
CA GLN A 224 -14.03 -20.04 8.14
C GLN A 224 -13.59 -18.58 8.26
N TRP A 225 -14.51 -17.63 8.13
CA TRP A 225 -14.21 -16.21 8.27
C TRP A 225 -13.77 -15.84 9.69
N ARG A 226 -14.46 -16.37 10.71
CA ARG A 226 -14.06 -16.20 12.11
C ARG A 226 -12.64 -16.71 12.39
N GLU A 227 -12.31 -17.92 11.95
CA GLU A 227 -10.95 -18.48 12.13
C GLU A 227 -9.90 -17.70 11.32
N TYR A 228 -10.27 -17.22 10.13
CA TYR A 228 -9.41 -16.36 9.32
C TYR A 228 -9.08 -15.05 10.05
N LEU A 229 -10.08 -14.37 10.62
CA LEU A 229 -9.88 -13.15 11.42
C LEU A 229 -9.00 -13.37 12.66
N ILE A 230 -9.22 -14.48 13.38
CA ILE A 230 -8.37 -14.84 14.55
C ILE A 230 -6.92 -14.97 14.10
N ARG A 231 -6.66 -15.74 13.03
CA ARG A 231 -5.31 -15.92 12.50
C ARG A 231 -4.66 -14.60 12.07
N ARG A 232 -5.42 -13.68 11.48
CA ARG A 232 -4.88 -12.38 11.08
C ARG A 232 -4.48 -11.53 12.28
N ILE A 233 -5.30 -11.48 13.35
CA ILE A 233 -4.92 -10.78 14.58
C ILE A 233 -3.66 -11.39 15.21
N GLU A 234 -3.55 -12.73 15.26
CA GLU A 234 -2.36 -13.42 15.76
C GLU A 234 -1.10 -13.11 14.93
N GLN A 235 -1.25 -12.84 13.63
CA GLN A 235 -0.16 -12.40 12.75
C GLN A 235 0.16 -10.91 12.92
N PHE A 236 -0.86 -10.08 13.14
CA PHE A 236 -0.75 -8.64 13.34
C PHE A 236 0.15 -8.28 14.53
N GLU A 237 0.18 -9.11 15.59
CA GLU A 237 1.10 -8.92 16.73
C GLU A 237 2.58 -8.85 16.32
N LYS A 238 2.95 -9.40 15.16
CA LYS A 238 4.32 -9.45 14.65
C LYS A 238 4.66 -8.31 13.70
N VAL A 239 3.68 -7.45 13.37
CA VAL A 239 3.87 -6.36 12.42
C VAL A 239 4.75 -5.25 13.06
N PRO A 240 5.85 -4.83 12.40
CA PRO A 240 6.77 -3.84 12.95
C PRO A 240 6.13 -2.47 13.22
N SER A 241 5.30 -1.99 12.29
CA SER A 241 4.64 -0.68 12.34
C SER A 241 3.13 -0.79 12.17
N PHE A 242 2.39 -0.06 13.00
CA PHE A 242 0.91 -0.05 12.96
C PHE A 242 0.30 1.13 12.21
N VAL A 243 1.13 2.08 11.76
CA VAL A 243 0.74 3.37 11.17
C VAL A 243 -0.20 3.22 9.98
N ARG A 244 0.01 2.20 9.14
CA ARG A 244 -0.83 1.91 7.97
C ARG A 244 -1.51 0.55 8.01
N SER A 245 -1.25 -0.30 9.01
CA SER A 245 -1.67 -1.71 8.99
C SER A 245 -2.89 -2.01 9.86
N PHE A 246 -3.21 -1.17 10.85
CA PHE A 246 -4.26 -1.48 11.84
C PHE A 246 -5.66 -1.59 11.22
N ALA A 247 -5.97 -0.76 10.23
CA ALA A 247 -7.29 -0.65 9.61
C ALA A 247 -7.70 -1.95 8.89
N TYR A 248 -6.73 -2.70 8.35
CA TYR A 248 -6.94 -4.00 7.73
C TYR A 248 -7.44 -5.05 8.73
N GLU A 249 -7.29 -4.83 10.03
CA GLU A 249 -7.69 -5.79 11.07
C GLU A 249 -8.89 -5.29 11.89
N THR A 250 -8.96 -4.01 12.22
CA THR A 250 -10.05 -3.48 13.07
C THR A 250 -11.42 -3.58 12.40
N VAL A 251 -11.59 -2.95 11.24
CA VAL A 251 -12.88 -2.83 10.55
C VAL A 251 -13.46 -4.20 10.18
N PRO A 252 -12.70 -5.17 9.65
CA PRO A 252 -13.25 -6.49 9.36
C PRO A 252 -13.78 -7.23 10.59
N VAL A 253 -13.16 -7.08 11.76
CA VAL A 253 -13.64 -7.73 12.99
C VAL A 253 -14.92 -7.07 13.50
N TYR A 254 -14.96 -5.73 13.56
CA TYR A 254 -16.22 -5.03 13.91
C TYR A 254 -17.32 -5.38 12.90
N GLY A 255 -17.00 -5.39 11.61
CA GLY A 255 -17.89 -5.76 10.51
C GLY A 255 -18.43 -7.19 10.63
N PHE A 256 -17.61 -8.15 11.05
CA PHE A 256 -18.05 -9.53 11.29
C PHE A 256 -19.15 -9.63 12.36
N PHE A 257 -19.03 -8.85 13.45
CA PHE A 257 -20.05 -8.82 14.51
C PHE A 257 -21.26 -7.96 14.12
N LEU A 258 -21.04 -6.84 13.44
CA LEU A 258 -22.11 -5.99 12.93
C LEU A 258 -22.98 -6.75 11.94
N TYR A 259 -22.41 -7.48 10.99
CA TYR A 259 -23.16 -8.28 10.02
C TYR A 259 -24.13 -9.27 10.68
N GLN A 260 -23.78 -9.79 11.86
CA GLN A 260 -24.66 -10.69 12.64
C GLN A 260 -25.80 -9.96 13.36
N LYS A 261 -25.59 -8.69 13.71
CA LYS A 261 -26.57 -7.84 14.42
C LYS A 261 -27.50 -7.11 13.44
N ASP A 262 -26.92 -6.65 12.35
CA ASP A 262 -27.54 -5.95 11.24
C ASP A 262 -26.75 -6.25 9.96
N ASN A 263 -27.27 -7.14 9.13
CA ASN A 263 -26.64 -7.54 7.88
C ASN A 263 -26.65 -6.43 6.79
N HIS A 264 -27.23 -5.26 7.08
CA HIS A 264 -27.20 -4.08 6.22
C HIS A 264 -26.38 -2.93 6.83
N TRP A 265 -25.59 -3.17 7.88
CA TRP A 265 -24.84 -2.11 8.58
C TRP A 265 -23.98 -1.27 7.64
N ASN A 266 -23.34 -1.91 6.65
CA ASN A 266 -22.42 -1.27 5.74
C ASN A 266 -23.13 -0.33 4.75
N LYS A 267 -24.44 -0.51 4.50
CA LYS A 267 -25.26 0.41 3.71
C LYS A 267 -25.57 1.73 4.42
N LYS A 268 -25.30 1.78 5.73
CA LYS A 268 -25.46 2.97 6.57
C LYS A 268 -24.16 3.75 6.72
N VAL A 269 -23.09 3.29 6.05
CA VAL A 269 -21.76 3.90 6.07
C VAL A 269 -21.56 4.67 4.77
N ASP A 270 -21.08 5.90 4.90
CA ASP A 270 -20.71 6.80 3.82
C ASP A 270 -19.34 7.44 4.12
N GLY A 271 -18.89 8.33 3.22
CA GLY A 271 -17.59 9.01 3.35
C GLY A 271 -17.45 9.94 4.56
N GLU A 272 -18.54 10.26 5.27
CA GLU A 272 -18.54 11.13 6.45
C GLU A 272 -18.75 10.34 7.75
N THR A 273 -18.88 9.02 7.65
CA THR A 273 -19.11 8.15 8.80
C THR A 273 -17.88 8.10 9.70
N GLN A 274 -18.10 8.34 11.00
CA GLN A 274 -17.07 8.22 12.03
C GLN A 274 -17.15 6.85 12.73
N PHE A 275 -16.26 5.92 12.37
CA PHE A 275 -16.30 4.51 12.80
C PHE A 275 -16.22 4.32 14.31
N THR A 276 -15.41 5.09 15.03
CA THR A 276 -15.37 5.01 16.50
C THR A 276 -16.76 5.21 17.10
N GLU A 277 -17.52 6.20 16.63
CA GLU A 277 -18.86 6.48 17.15
C GLU A 277 -19.89 5.51 16.60
N PHE A 278 -19.81 5.15 15.32
CA PHE A 278 -20.67 4.16 14.68
C PHE A 278 -20.61 2.80 15.40
N PHE A 279 -19.40 2.29 15.68
CA PHE A 279 -19.19 1.06 16.44
C PHE A 279 -19.61 1.20 17.91
N SER A 280 -19.31 2.35 18.53
CA SER A 280 -19.72 2.62 19.91
C SER A 280 -21.24 2.59 20.09
N GLU A 281 -21.99 3.17 19.16
CA GLU A 281 -23.45 3.12 19.16
C GLU A 281 -23.95 1.70 18.96
N ALA A 282 -23.41 0.99 17.96
CA ALA A 282 -23.85 -0.37 17.64
C ALA A 282 -23.61 -1.36 18.79
N PHE A 283 -22.52 -1.23 19.53
CA PHE A 283 -22.19 -2.13 20.64
C PHE A 283 -22.56 -1.60 22.02
N GLY A 284 -23.11 -0.37 22.11
CA GLY A 284 -23.61 0.21 23.36
C GLY A 284 -22.51 0.60 24.34
N VAL A 285 -21.44 1.23 23.85
CA VAL A 285 -20.38 1.80 24.68
C VAL A 285 -20.91 3.03 25.39
N ASP A 286 -20.68 3.11 26.70
CA ASP A 286 -21.14 4.23 27.52
C ASP A 286 -20.40 5.52 27.15
N ARG A 287 -21.11 6.65 27.15
CA ARG A 287 -20.58 8.00 26.89
C ARG A 287 -19.95 8.65 28.12
N ARG A 288 -19.90 7.95 29.26
CA ARG A 288 -19.23 8.41 30.49
C ARG A 288 -17.76 8.74 30.25
N ILE A 289 -17.24 9.66 31.06
CA ILE A 289 -15.83 10.05 31.06
C ILE A 289 -14.96 8.80 31.31
N LEU A 290 -14.02 8.54 30.40
CA LEU A 290 -13.06 7.45 30.54
C LEU A 290 -11.94 7.87 31.50
N LEU A 291 -11.97 7.32 32.72
CA LEU A 291 -10.90 7.49 33.69
C LEU A 291 -9.74 6.53 33.37
N GLN A 292 -8.50 7.01 33.40
CA GLN A 292 -7.32 6.18 33.16
C GLN A 292 -7.27 4.95 34.09
N SER A 293 -7.68 5.09 35.35
CA SER A 293 -7.74 3.97 36.31
C SER A 293 -8.68 2.85 35.85
N TYR A 294 -9.83 3.21 35.26
CA TYR A 294 -10.77 2.24 34.71
C TYR A 294 -10.19 1.55 33.48
N VAL A 295 -9.58 2.30 32.55
CA VAL A 295 -8.95 1.72 31.35
C VAL A 295 -7.83 0.75 31.74
N LYS A 296 -7.00 1.11 32.73
CA LYS A 296 -5.95 0.23 33.27
C LYS A 296 -6.52 -1.04 33.91
N GLN A 297 -7.62 -0.93 34.65
CA GLN A 297 -8.31 -2.09 35.22
C GLN A 297 -8.83 -3.02 34.11
N VAL A 298 -9.48 -2.48 33.07
CA VAL A 298 -9.97 -3.28 31.95
C VAL A 298 -8.80 -3.96 31.22
N ALA A 299 -7.65 -3.29 31.10
CA ALA A 299 -6.45 -3.85 30.46
C ALA A 299 -5.88 -5.10 31.17
N GLU A 300 -6.18 -5.33 32.44
CA GLU A 300 -5.73 -6.53 33.18
C GLU A 300 -6.28 -7.82 32.55
N ASP A 301 -7.48 -7.79 31.99
CA ASP A 301 -8.13 -8.93 31.32
C ASP A 301 -7.50 -9.26 29.94
N TYR A 302 -6.70 -8.35 29.39
CA TYR A 302 -6.16 -8.43 28.03
C TYR A 302 -4.63 -8.38 28.00
N ARG A 303 -3.98 -8.95 29.02
CA ARG A 303 -2.52 -9.04 29.14
C ARG A 303 -1.83 -7.66 29.11
N GLY A 304 -2.50 -6.61 29.59
CA GLY A 304 -2.00 -5.24 29.46
C GLY A 304 -0.63 -4.98 30.05
N ARG A 305 -0.26 -5.66 31.14
CA ARG A 305 1.10 -5.58 31.69
C ARG A 305 2.15 -6.14 30.73
N THR A 306 1.89 -7.31 30.14
CA THR A 306 2.81 -7.92 29.17
C THR A 306 2.97 -7.06 27.94
N ILE A 307 1.87 -6.52 27.40
CA ILE A 307 1.89 -5.60 26.25
C ILE A 307 2.73 -4.36 26.57
N ALA A 308 2.51 -3.74 27.74
CA ALA A 308 3.26 -2.56 28.16
C ALA A 308 4.77 -2.84 28.31
N ASP A 309 5.14 -3.98 28.89
CA ASP A 309 6.54 -4.38 29.03
C ASP A 309 7.22 -4.63 27.67
N GLU A 310 6.50 -5.24 26.73
CA GLU A 310 6.98 -5.47 25.36
C GLU A 310 7.15 -4.16 24.57
N GLU A 311 6.17 -3.26 24.61
CA GLU A 311 6.26 -1.96 23.94
C GLU A 311 7.35 -1.07 24.56
N SER A 312 7.59 -1.16 25.87
CA SER A 312 8.69 -0.45 26.53
C SER A 312 10.06 -0.93 26.03
N LYS A 313 10.22 -2.24 25.80
CA LYS A 313 11.46 -2.79 25.22
C LYS A 313 11.62 -2.38 23.76
N ARG A 314 10.54 -2.41 22.98
CA ARG A 314 10.54 -1.99 21.57
C ARG A 314 10.90 -0.51 21.44
N GLU A 315 10.35 0.37 22.28
CA GLU A 315 10.64 1.81 22.29
C GLU A 315 12.14 2.09 22.42
N VAL A 316 12.85 1.40 23.31
CA VAL A 316 14.30 1.56 23.47
C VAL A 316 15.06 1.22 22.18
N SER A 317 14.76 0.09 21.55
CA SER A 317 15.39 -0.26 20.26
C SER A 317 14.98 0.67 19.12
N ASN A 318 13.72 1.14 19.12
CA ASN A 318 13.20 2.01 18.08
C ASN A 318 13.87 3.39 18.13
N ASN A 319 14.14 3.94 19.32
CA ASN A 319 14.82 5.22 19.44
C ASN A 319 16.21 5.20 18.81
N LEU A 320 16.96 4.10 18.95
CA LEU A 320 18.26 3.95 18.27
C LEU A 320 18.12 3.96 16.74
N VAL A 321 17.05 3.36 16.21
CA VAL A 321 16.75 3.37 14.77
C VAL A 321 16.37 4.78 14.30
N LEU A 322 15.58 5.50 15.08
CA LEU A 322 15.20 6.89 14.77
C LEU A 322 16.42 7.81 14.74
N ASP A 323 17.30 7.70 15.76
CA ASP A 323 18.52 8.51 15.84
C ASP A 323 19.47 8.23 14.66
N MET A 324 19.64 6.95 14.30
CA MET A 324 20.41 6.54 13.12
C MET A 324 19.86 7.17 11.83
N TYR A 325 18.54 7.18 11.63
CA TYR A 325 17.96 7.80 10.44
C TYR A 325 18.04 9.33 10.45
N ARG A 326 17.97 9.96 11.62
CA ARG A 326 18.17 11.42 11.72
C ARG A 326 19.59 11.82 11.36
N GLU A 327 20.58 11.10 11.87
CA GLU A 327 21.99 11.29 11.50
C GLU A 327 22.15 11.16 9.97
N LYS A 328 21.65 10.05 9.40
CA LYS A 328 21.74 9.75 7.96
C LYS A 328 21.04 10.79 7.05
N PHE A 329 19.88 11.32 7.44
CA PHE A 329 19.08 12.19 6.55
C PHE A 329 19.12 13.68 6.89
N PHE A 330 19.71 14.10 8.01
CA PHE A 330 19.78 15.51 8.39
C PHE A 330 21.19 15.99 8.74
N GLU A 331 22.10 15.11 9.16
CA GLU A 331 23.46 15.50 9.59
C GLU A 331 24.52 15.13 8.55
N GLU A 332 24.39 13.97 7.92
CA GLU A 332 25.29 13.50 6.87
C GLU A 332 24.97 14.12 5.49
N PRO A 333 25.96 14.16 4.56
CA PRO A 333 25.71 14.52 3.17
C PRO A 333 24.64 13.62 2.56
N ARG A 334 23.71 14.22 1.82
CA ARG A 334 22.52 13.52 1.29
C ARG A 334 22.15 13.97 -0.11
N LEU A 335 21.31 13.19 -0.78
CA LEU A 335 20.67 13.55 -2.04
C LEU A 335 19.21 13.92 -1.78
N GLU A 336 18.85 15.17 -2.05
CA GLU A 336 17.49 15.67 -1.94
C GLU A 336 16.84 15.77 -3.32
N ILE A 337 15.70 15.13 -3.49
CA ILE A 337 15.01 15.02 -4.77
C ILE A 337 13.63 15.63 -4.64
N ARG A 338 13.36 16.65 -5.46
CA ARG A 338 12.05 17.27 -5.52
C ARG A 338 11.10 16.40 -6.35
N LEU A 339 9.94 16.11 -5.78
CA LEU A 339 8.89 15.32 -6.41
C LEU A 339 8.00 16.24 -7.28
N GLU A 340 7.62 15.76 -8.46
CA GLU A 340 6.74 16.45 -9.42
C GLU A 340 5.44 15.66 -9.63
N GLU A 341 5.50 14.53 -10.34
CA GLU A 341 4.38 13.64 -10.64
C GLU A 341 4.74 12.21 -10.26
N MET A 342 4.90 11.99 -8.95
CA MET A 342 5.36 10.71 -8.43
C MET A 342 4.32 9.58 -8.55
N ASN A 343 4.82 8.37 -8.78
CA ASN A 343 4.15 7.11 -8.52
C ASN A 343 5.08 6.22 -7.68
N MET A 344 4.53 5.42 -6.77
CA MET A 344 5.35 4.65 -5.83
C MET A 344 4.78 3.27 -5.52
N ALA A 345 5.67 2.34 -5.17
CA ALA A 345 5.36 1.05 -4.59
C ALA A 345 6.23 0.85 -3.34
N PHE A 346 5.62 0.44 -2.24
CA PHE A 346 6.29 0.26 -0.94
C PHE A 346 5.56 -0.77 -0.07
N ASN A 347 6.19 -1.17 1.03
CA ASN A 347 5.57 -2.02 2.04
C ASN A 347 4.92 -1.16 3.15
N PRO A 348 3.60 -1.22 3.36
CA PRO A 348 2.93 -0.40 4.38
C PRO A 348 3.18 -0.89 5.82
N GLN A 349 3.80 -2.06 6.03
CA GLN A 349 3.95 -2.70 7.34
C GLN A 349 5.25 -2.35 8.08
N ASN A 350 6.20 -1.70 7.40
CA ASN A 350 7.55 -1.44 7.93
C ASN A 350 7.95 0.05 7.85
N LEU A 351 6.99 0.96 7.67
CA LEU A 351 7.27 2.39 7.67
C LEU A 351 7.76 2.85 9.03
N ILE A 352 8.64 3.87 9.04
CA ILE A 352 9.27 4.39 10.25
C ILE A 352 9.07 5.91 10.29
N PRO A 353 8.02 6.42 10.95
CA PRO A 353 7.84 7.85 11.14
C PRO A 353 8.94 8.41 12.03
N LEU A 354 9.61 9.48 11.61
CA LEU A 354 10.62 10.14 12.43
C LEU A 354 9.97 11.11 13.42
N ASP A 355 9.24 12.09 12.88
CA ASP A 355 8.39 13.02 13.63
C ASP A 355 7.41 13.74 12.68
N GLU A 356 6.43 14.44 13.24
CA GLU A 356 5.39 15.22 12.53
C GLU A 356 5.97 16.31 11.60
N ASP A 357 7.17 16.82 11.89
CA ASP A 357 7.84 17.84 11.07
C ASP A 357 8.95 17.27 10.16
N GLU A 358 9.32 16.00 10.33
CA GLU A 358 10.49 15.40 9.68
C GLU A 358 10.12 14.55 8.47
N GLY A 359 9.05 13.76 8.55
CA GLY A 359 8.67 12.81 7.51
C GLY A 359 8.67 11.36 7.98
N THR A 360 8.48 10.46 7.01
CA THR A 360 8.45 9.02 7.21
C THR A 360 9.53 8.34 6.37
N VAL A 361 10.30 7.46 7.00
CA VAL A 361 11.29 6.63 6.32
C VAL A 361 10.61 5.39 5.75
N TYR A 362 10.88 5.15 4.48
CA TYR A 362 10.49 3.99 3.71
C TYR A 362 11.73 3.10 3.56
N PRO A 363 11.86 2.00 4.33
CA PRO A 363 13.06 1.15 4.25
C PRO A 363 13.30 0.57 2.86
N THR A 364 12.21 0.29 2.16
CA THR A 364 12.19 -0.17 0.76
C THR A 364 11.13 0.62 0.00
N ILE A 365 11.48 1.19 -1.14
CA ILE A 365 10.56 1.93 -2.00
C ILE A 365 11.03 1.90 -3.45
N THR A 366 10.11 1.74 -4.38
CA THR A 366 10.32 2.12 -5.78
C THR A 366 9.48 3.35 -6.06
N LEU A 367 10.10 4.43 -6.50
CA LEU A 367 9.45 5.69 -6.82
C LEU A 367 9.84 6.09 -8.25
N SER A 368 8.84 6.34 -9.08
CA SER A 368 9.00 6.87 -10.44
C SER A 368 8.44 8.27 -10.50
N ASP A 369 9.11 9.17 -11.21
CA ASP A 369 8.73 10.55 -11.41
C ASP A 369 9.32 11.06 -12.75
N ASN A 370 9.05 12.30 -13.13
CA ASN A 370 9.56 12.92 -14.34
C ASN A 370 11.08 12.87 -14.44
N TRP A 371 11.80 12.99 -13.32
CA TRP A 371 13.25 12.95 -13.29
C TRP A 371 13.86 11.57 -13.48
N GLY A 372 13.10 10.49 -13.25
CA GLY A 372 13.60 9.12 -13.33
C GLY A 372 12.95 8.18 -12.32
N ILE A 373 13.66 7.08 -12.05
CA ILE A 373 13.20 6.03 -11.14
C ILE A 373 14.21 5.85 -10.01
N LEU A 374 13.78 6.00 -8.77
CA LEU A 374 14.51 5.62 -7.55
C LEU A 374 14.06 4.22 -7.12
N THR A 375 15.01 3.31 -6.93
CA THR A 375 14.78 2.00 -6.32
C THR A 375 15.63 1.91 -5.06
N VAL A 376 14.99 1.71 -3.92
CA VAL A 376 15.61 1.52 -2.60
C VAL A 376 15.31 0.11 -2.13
N GLU A 377 16.36 -0.68 -1.99
CA GLU A 377 16.30 -2.05 -1.47
C GLU A 377 16.76 -2.11 -0.01
N GLU A 378 17.68 -1.23 0.38
CA GLU A 378 18.23 -1.11 1.73
C GLU A 378 18.56 0.36 2.05
N GLY A 379 18.88 0.66 3.31
CA GLY A 379 19.33 1.99 3.74
C GLY A 379 18.23 3.05 3.90
N GLY A 380 17.07 2.85 3.26
CA GLY A 380 15.86 3.65 3.40
C GLY A 380 15.85 4.97 2.59
N ALA A 381 14.65 5.48 2.36
CA ALA A 381 14.41 6.84 1.85
C ALA A 381 13.47 7.59 2.77
N LEU A 382 13.80 8.83 3.11
CA LEU A 382 12.94 9.72 3.88
C LEU A 382 12.03 10.50 2.94
N LEU A 383 10.72 10.32 3.08
CA LEU A 383 9.70 11.10 2.40
C LEU A 383 9.15 12.17 3.34
N ARG A 384 9.24 13.44 2.94
CA ARG A 384 8.72 14.55 3.74
C ARG A 384 7.17 14.52 3.78
N ASN A 385 6.59 14.98 4.88
CA ASN A 385 5.14 14.98 5.10
C ASN A 385 4.34 15.84 4.11
N ASP A 386 4.99 16.81 3.44
CA ASP A 386 4.39 17.60 2.38
C ASP A 386 4.41 16.92 1.01
N TRP A 387 4.99 15.71 0.93
CA TRP A 387 5.17 14.91 -0.28
C TRP A 387 5.92 15.63 -1.40
N ARG A 388 6.73 16.65 -1.07
CA ARG A 388 7.49 17.42 -2.06
C ARG A 388 8.91 16.94 -2.24
N TRP A 389 9.45 16.21 -1.27
CA TRP A 389 10.84 15.80 -1.26
C TRP A 389 10.98 14.37 -0.80
N VAL A 390 11.81 13.62 -1.53
CA VAL A 390 12.39 12.37 -1.07
C VAL A 390 13.89 12.58 -0.88
N ILE A 391 14.42 12.04 0.22
CA ILE A 391 15.80 12.18 0.64
C ILE A 391 16.40 10.78 0.76
N VAL A 392 17.57 10.59 0.17
CA VAL A 392 18.39 9.38 0.29
C VAL A 392 19.81 9.76 0.72
N SER A 393 20.60 8.79 1.18
CA SER A 393 21.99 9.00 1.59
C SER A 393 22.88 9.52 0.45
N GLU A 394 24.12 9.91 0.75
CA GLU A 394 25.07 10.42 -0.26
C GLU A 394 25.23 9.45 -1.46
N PRO A 395 25.26 9.97 -2.71
CA PRO A 395 25.66 9.17 -3.87
C PRO A 395 27.11 8.67 -3.74
N LEU A 396 27.32 7.38 -3.93
CA LEU A 396 28.63 6.73 -3.96
C LEU A 396 29.25 6.74 -5.38
N GLU A 397 28.40 6.62 -6.41
CA GLU A 397 28.82 6.64 -7.81
C GLU A 397 27.81 7.41 -8.67
N ILE A 398 28.31 8.28 -9.55
CA ILE A 398 27.52 9.03 -10.53
C ILE A 398 28.09 8.75 -11.92
N THR A 399 27.42 7.89 -12.69
CA THR A 399 27.87 7.45 -14.02
C THR A 399 26.79 7.69 -15.06
N GLY A 400 26.87 8.84 -15.71
CA GLY A 400 25.90 9.24 -16.74
C GLY A 400 24.49 9.39 -16.17
N LYS A 401 23.59 8.48 -16.54
CA LYS A 401 22.19 8.46 -16.05
C LYS A 401 21.98 7.59 -14.82
N ARG A 402 22.97 6.78 -14.44
CA ARG A 402 22.85 5.87 -13.32
C ARG A 402 23.57 6.45 -12.11
N ILE A 403 22.86 6.60 -11.01
CA ILE A 403 23.40 7.06 -9.73
C ILE A 403 23.20 5.95 -8.71
N VAL A 404 24.22 5.68 -7.92
CA VAL A 404 24.21 4.62 -6.92
C VAL A 404 24.59 5.22 -5.59
N GLY A 405 23.82 4.89 -4.54
CA GLY A 405 24.25 5.08 -3.17
C GLY A 405 24.19 3.78 -2.39
N GLU A 406 24.25 3.88 -1.07
CA GLU A 406 24.18 2.72 -0.18
C GLU A 406 22.75 2.16 -0.15
N GLY A 407 22.51 1.04 -0.84
CA GLY A 407 21.22 0.34 -0.85
C GLY A 407 20.17 0.92 -1.80
N TRP A 408 20.53 1.94 -2.58
CA TRP A 408 19.62 2.58 -3.54
C TRP A 408 20.29 2.90 -4.88
N VAL A 409 19.45 2.94 -5.93
CA VAL A 409 19.85 3.26 -7.31
C VAL A 409 18.84 4.22 -7.92
N ILE A 410 19.33 5.20 -8.68
CA ILE A 410 18.50 6.06 -9.53
C ILE A 410 18.87 5.85 -10.99
N GLU A 411 17.84 5.64 -11.82
CA GLU A 411 17.91 5.72 -13.28
C GLU A 411 17.29 7.06 -13.73
N LEU A 412 18.13 8.02 -14.13
CA LEU A 412 17.67 9.33 -14.61
C LEU A 412 17.08 9.28 -16.01
N ASN A 413 16.00 10.04 -16.18
CA ASN A 413 15.48 10.39 -17.49
C ASN A 413 16.37 11.41 -18.21
N GLU A 414 16.17 11.53 -19.53
CA GLU A 414 16.86 12.57 -20.30
C GLU A 414 16.49 13.96 -19.82
N GLY A 415 17.46 14.87 -19.89
CA GLY A 415 17.25 16.27 -19.47
C GLY A 415 17.40 16.52 -17.97
N TYR A 416 17.79 15.52 -17.16
CA TYR A 416 18.10 15.69 -15.74
C TYR A 416 19.58 15.38 -15.44
N GLU A 417 20.11 15.99 -14.40
CA GLU A 417 21.47 15.78 -13.90
C GLU A 417 21.55 15.97 -12.37
N VAL A 418 22.56 15.35 -11.76
CA VAL A 418 22.86 15.53 -10.33
C VAL A 418 23.89 16.65 -10.17
N ASN A 419 23.60 17.58 -9.25
CA ASN A 419 24.49 18.67 -8.90
C ASN A 419 24.75 18.68 -7.40
N ARG A 420 26.00 18.98 -7.00
CA ARG A 420 26.37 19.17 -5.59
C ARG A 420 26.28 20.64 -5.22
N ASN A 421 25.56 20.95 -4.14
CA ASN A 421 25.37 22.31 -3.64
C ASN A 421 26.55 22.76 -2.75
N SER A 422 26.54 24.02 -2.34
CA SER A 422 27.60 24.61 -1.50
C SER A 422 27.66 24.07 -0.07
N GLN A 423 26.60 23.41 0.40
CA GLN A 423 26.52 22.79 1.72
C GLN A 423 27.08 21.35 1.71
N GLY A 424 27.37 20.80 0.54
CA GLY A 424 27.90 19.45 0.36
C GLY A 424 26.84 18.40 0.00
N ASP A 425 25.57 18.78 -0.02
CA ASP A 425 24.44 17.93 -0.41
C ASP A 425 24.26 17.90 -1.94
N TYR A 426 23.50 16.92 -2.42
CA TYR A 426 23.24 16.70 -3.83
C TYR A 426 21.77 16.96 -4.16
N GLN A 427 21.50 17.38 -5.38
CA GLN A 427 20.14 17.60 -5.89
C GLN A 427 20.02 17.16 -7.35
N ILE A 428 18.84 16.67 -7.74
CA ILE A 428 18.49 16.41 -9.14
C ILE A 428 17.85 17.67 -9.74
N LEU A 429 18.42 18.17 -10.84
CA LEU A 429 17.94 19.37 -11.54
C LEU A 429 17.75 19.11 -13.03
N LYS A 430 16.87 19.88 -13.66
CA LYS A 430 16.76 19.91 -15.12
C LYS A 430 18.02 20.54 -15.72
N LYS A 431 18.59 19.89 -16.74
CA LYS A 431 19.73 20.41 -17.51
C LYS A 431 19.37 21.77 -18.07
N THR A 432 20.21 22.76 -17.79
CA THR A 432 20.03 24.09 -18.36
C THR A 432 20.48 24.03 -19.81
N THR A 433 19.56 24.05 -20.78
CA THR A 433 19.92 24.20 -22.19
C THR A 433 20.46 25.60 -22.42
N VAL A 434 21.78 25.76 -22.40
CA VAL A 434 22.42 26.99 -22.88
C VAL A 434 22.23 27.01 -24.40
N LYS A 435 21.32 27.87 -24.88
CA LYS A 435 21.24 28.21 -26.31
C LYS A 435 22.61 28.78 -26.69
N PRO A 436 23.32 28.23 -27.69
CA PRO A 436 24.55 28.86 -28.16
C PRO A 436 24.22 30.30 -28.58
N PRO A 437 25.09 31.28 -28.27
CA PRO A 437 24.87 32.65 -28.72
C PRO A 437 24.69 32.62 -30.25
N PRO A 438 23.75 33.40 -30.81
CA PRO A 438 23.61 33.47 -32.25
C PRO A 438 24.96 33.87 -32.84
N ASP A 439 25.44 33.08 -33.79
CA ASP A 439 26.63 33.41 -34.56
C ASP A 439 26.48 34.85 -35.04
N LYS A 440 27.49 35.67 -34.75
CA LYS A 440 27.61 36.98 -35.39
C LYS A 440 27.74 36.70 -36.88
N GLU A 441 26.65 36.87 -37.62
CA GLU A 441 26.74 37.09 -39.06
C GLU A 441 27.65 38.30 -39.26
N ASP A 442 28.85 38.02 -39.77
CA ASP A 442 29.74 39.03 -40.32
C ASP A 442 28.98 39.78 -41.41
N SER A 443 28.56 41.00 -41.07
CA SER A 443 28.10 41.98 -42.04
C SER A 443 29.27 42.38 -42.93
N PHE A 444 29.49 41.66 -44.02
CA PHE A 444 30.28 42.11 -45.14
C PHE A 444 29.35 42.67 -46.23
N TYR A 445 29.47 44.00 -46.38
CA TYR A 445 29.06 44.90 -47.46
C TYR A 445 27.58 45.29 -47.60
#